data_AF-A0A1Y5FLB1-F1
#
_entry.id   AF-A0A1Y5FLB1-F1
#
_cell.length_a   1.000
_cell.length_b   1.000
_cell.length_c   1.000
_cell.angle_alpha   90.00
_cell.angle_beta   90.00
_cell.angle_gamma   90.00
#
_symmetry.space_group_name_H-M   'P 1'
#
loop_
_entity.id
_entity.type
_entity.pdbx_description
1 polymer ?
#
loop_
_entity_poly.entity_id
_entity_poly.type
_entity_poly.pdbx_seq_one_letter_code
_entity_poly.pdbx_strand_id
1 'polypeptide(L)'
;MVGRLLRLSPAPAVIEADPDPYGIAIACEAGALWAAQTLPWSTHNMEAQALDRLPRTRALTELDRQQLDSLLRTPLPATLRDLALAMQARGLKGEQEGLRSRSAADTRA
;
A
#
# COMPACT_ATOMS: atom_id res chain seq x y z
N MET A 1 19.15 3.60 -7.51
CA MET A 1 18.95 4.71 -8.48
C MET A 1 18.10 5.86 -7.89
N VAL A 2 17.05 5.63 -7.09
CA VAL A 2 16.30 6.73 -6.41
C VAL A 2 17.10 7.43 -5.30
N GLY A 3 17.85 6.69 -4.47
CA GLY A 3 18.61 7.29 -3.36
C GLY A 3 19.68 8.32 -3.79
N ARG A 4 20.19 8.27 -5.03
CA ARG A 4 21.09 9.32 -5.54
C ARG A 4 20.34 10.61 -5.87
N LEU A 5 19.13 10.51 -6.40
CA LEU A 5 18.28 11.67 -6.70
C LEU A 5 17.90 12.40 -5.42
N LEU A 6 17.49 11.67 -4.39
CA LEU A 6 17.12 12.26 -3.09
C LEU A 6 18.28 13.02 -2.41
N ARG A 7 19.53 12.57 -2.57
CA ARG A 7 20.71 13.33 -2.09
C ARG A 7 20.94 14.63 -2.85
N LEU A 8 20.63 14.65 -4.14
CA LEU A 8 20.85 15.82 -5.00
C LEU A 8 19.67 16.81 -4.95
N SER A 9 18.47 16.30 -4.67
CA SER A 9 17.23 17.07 -4.58
C SER A 9 16.31 16.43 -3.53
N PRO A 10 16.45 16.82 -2.25
CA PRO A 10 15.65 16.24 -1.17
C PRO A 10 14.19 16.67 -1.27
N ALA A 11 13.27 15.70 -1.23
CA ALA A 11 11.84 15.96 -1.26
C ALA A 11 11.06 14.88 -0.48
N PRO A 12 9.89 15.22 0.10
CA PRO A 12 8.99 14.22 0.67
C PRO A 12 8.51 13.23 -0.38
N ALA A 13 8.06 12.05 0.06
CA ALA A 13 7.34 11.10 -0.79
C ALA A 13 5.92 10.81 -0.29
N VAL A 14 5.06 10.53 -1.27
CA VAL A 14 3.79 9.87 -1.08
C VAL A 14 3.84 8.58 -1.88
N ILE A 15 3.73 7.44 -1.21
CA ILE A 15 3.83 6.11 -1.82
C ILE A 15 2.44 5.49 -1.92
N GLU A 16 2.10 5.03 -3.11
CA GLU A 16 0.87 4.30 -3.37
C GLU A 16 1.23 2.95 -4.00
N ALA A 17 0.65 1.90 -3.46
CA ALA A 17 0.75 0.53 -3.94
C ALA A 17 -0.59 -0.17 -3.70
N ASP A 18 -0.75 -1.36 -4.25
CA ASP A 18 -1.92 -2.19 -3.98
C ASP A 18 -2.11 -2.37 -2.47
N PRO A 19 -3.33 -2.22 -1.93
CA PRO A 19 -3.63 -2.52 -0.53
C PRO A 19 -3.77 -4.04 -0.34
N ASP A 20 -2.64 -4.71 -0.55
CA ASP A 20 -2.41 -6.13 -0.37
C ASP A 20 -1.08 -6.38 0.38
N PRO A 21 -0.75 -7.64 0.76
CA PRO A 21 0.48 -7.91 1.51
C PRO A 21 1.76 -7.55 0.75
N TYR A 22 1.78 -7.68 -0.58
CA TYR A 22 2.96 -7.36 -1.39
C TYR A 22 3.13 -5.85 -1.53
N GLY A 23 2.04 -5.10 -1.72
CA GLY A 23 2.05 -3.66 -1.77
C GLY A 23 2.51 -3.04 -0.45
N ILE A 24 2.14 -3.61 0.70
CA ILE A 24 2.72 -3.21 2.00
C ILE A 24 4.25 -3.39 1.99
N ALA A 25 4.75 -4.53 1.51
CA ALA A 25 6.18 -4.80 1.46
C ALA A 25 6.90 -3.81 0.54
N ILE A 26 6.36 -3.55 -0.66
CA ILE A 26 6.87 -2.56 -1.62
C ILE A 26 6.90 -1.17 -1.00
N ALA A 27 5.82 -0.75 -0.33
CA ALA A 27 5.75 0.56 0.30
C ALA A 27 6.80 0.73 1.41
N CYS A 28 7.05 -0.34 2.19
CA CYS A 28 8.10 -0.34 3.20
C CYS A 28 9.50 -0.25 2.59
N GLU A 29 9.79 -1.05 1.55
CA GLU A 29 11.09 -1.05 0.88
C GLU A 29 11.38 0.30 0.21
N ALA A 30 10.38 0.88 -0.46
CA ALA A 30 10.49 2.21 -1.06
C ALA A 30 10.66 3.30 0.02
N GLY A 31 9.83 3.28 1.07
CA GLY A 31 9.89 4.24 2.18
C GLY A 31 11.21 4.21 2.94
N ALA A 32 11.88 3.05 3.02
CA ALA A 32 13.20 2.93 3.62
C ALA A 32 14.26 3.82 2.95
N LEU A 33 14.10 4.13 1.64
CA LEU A 33 14.99 5.05 0.93
C LEU A 33 14.88 6.51 1.42
N TRP A 34 13.67 6.93 1.82
CA TRP A 34 13.44 8.23 2.44
C TRP A 34 13.86 8.24 3.91
N ALA A 35 13.52 7.19 4.66
CA ALA A 35 13.90 7.04 6.06
C ALA A 35 15.44 7.06 6.25
N ALA A 36 16.19 6.40 5.35
CA ALA A 36 17.65 6.39 5.38
C ALA A 36 18.31 7.77 5.18
N GLN A 37 17.55 8.75 4.66
CA GLN A 37 17.98 10.13 4.45
C GLN A 37 17.23 11.10 5.38
N THR A 38 16.56 10.56 6.40
CA THR A 38 15.71 11.31 7.35
C THR A 38 14.70 12.22 6.66
N LEU A 39 14.20 11.80 5.49
CA LEU A 39 13.18 12.52 4.75
C LEU A 39 11.79 11.98 5.11
N PRO A 40 10.78 12.88 5.18
CA PRO A 40 9.41 12.46 5.42
C PRO A 40 8.88 11.65 4.23
N TRP A 41 8.08 10.64 4.54
CA TRP A 41 7.29 9.91 3.57
C TRP A 41 5.97 9.46 4.21
N SER A 42 4.95 9.29 3.38
CA SER A 42 3.65 8.79 3.77
C SER A 42 3.12 7.84 2.71
N THR A 43 1.99 7.20 3.02
CA THR A 43 1.25 6.38 2.06
C THR A 43 -0.06 7.04 1.64
N HIS A 44 -0.58 6.69 0.47
CA HIS A 44 -1.87 7.13 -0.05
C HIS A 44 -2.67 5.92 -0.54
N ASN A 45 -3.97 5.87 -0.24
CA ASN A 45 -4.87 4.74 -0.53
C ASN A 45 -4.41 3.39 0.07
N MET A 46 -3.64 3.43 1.15
CA MET A 46 -3.13 2.25 1.86
C MET A 46 -3.52 2.24 3.35
N GLU A 47 -4.51 3.03 3.73
CA GLU A 47 -5.17 2.93 5.03
C GLU A 47 -6.17 1.77 5.07
N ALA A 48 -6.51 1.27 6.26
CA ALA A 48 -7.49 0.18 6.42
C ALA A 48 -8.85 0.49 5.74
N GLN A 49 -9.28 1.75 5.76
CA GLN A 49 -10.53 2.18 5.12
C GLN A 49 -10.44 2.19 3.59
N ALA A 50 -9.24 2.13 3.00
CA ALA A 50 -9.08 2.03 1.55
C ALA A 50 -9.72 0.74 1.03
N LEU A 51 -9.67 -0.36 1.80
CA LEU A 51 -10.32 -1.63 1.44
C LEU A 51 -11.83 -1.47 1.20
N ASP A 52 -12.50 -0.56 1.93
CA ASP A 52 -13.94 -0.28 1.75
C ASP A 52 -14.24 0.54 0.50
N ARG A 53 -13.27 1.33 0.03
CA ARG A 53 -13.41 2.21 -1.12
C ARG A 53 -13.05 1.52 -2.44
N LEU A 54 -12.40 0.36 -2.37
CA LEU A 54 -11.97 -0.35 -3.56
C LEU A 54 -13.16 -1.01 -4.24
N PRO A 55 -13.31 -0.82 -5.56
CA PRO A 55 -14.41 -1.42 -6.31
C PRO A 55 -14.25 -2.95 -6.46
N ARG A 56 -13.06 -3.49 -6.16
CA ARG A 56 -12.80 -4.93 -6.13
C ARG A 56 -11.90 -5.30 -4.96
N THR A 57 -12.34 -6.31 -4.23
CA THR A 57 -11.56 -7.01 -3.20
C THR A 57 -11.53 -8.50 -3.51
N ARG A 58 -10.44 -9.17 -3.18
CA ARG A 58 -10.31 -10.63 -3.30
C ARG A 58 -10.09 -11.26 -1.93
N ALA A 59 -10.51 -12.51 -1.78
CA ALA A 59 -10.20 -13.29 -0.59
C ALA A 59 -8.68 -13.50 -0.45
N LEU A 60 -8.18 -13.52 0.78
CA LEU A 60 -6.79 -13.86 1.05
C LEU A 60 -6.54 -15.35 0.78
N THR A 61 -5.47 -15.62 0.05
CA THR A 61 -4.90 -16.96 -0.08
C THR A 61 -4.12 -17.33 1.18
N GLU A 62 -3.68 -18.59 1.27
CA GLU A 62 -2.81 -19.03 2.35
C GLU A 62 -1.46 -18.31 2.34
N LEU A 63 -0.91 -18.09 1.14
CA LEU A 63 0.32 -17.33 0.97
C LEU A 63 0.17 -15.87 1.44
N ASP A 64 -0.97 -15.24 1.12
CA ASP A 64 -1.26 -13.88 1.59
C ASP A 64 -1.30 -13.80 3.12
N ARG A 65 -1.92 -14.79 3.79
CA ARG A 65 -1.97 -14.87 5.26
C ARG A 65 -0.57 -15.02 5.87
N GLN A 66 0.24 -15.92 5.34
CA GLN A 66 1.61 -16.13 5.81
C GLN A 66 2.47 -14.86 5.64
N GLN A 67 2.26 -14.15 4.52
CA GLN A 67 2.94 -12.88 4.27
C GLN A 67 2.49 -11.80 5.28
N LEU A 68 1.20 -11.69 5.56
CA LEU A 68 0.68 -10.76 6.59
C LEU A 68 1.26 -11.07 7.97
N ASP A 69 1.28 -12.34 8.37
CA ASP A 69 1.86 -12.75 9.65
C ASP A 69 3.36 -12.39 9.73
N SER A 70 4.09 -12.55 8.62
CA SER A 70 5.49 -12.13 8.52
C SER A 70 5.65 -10.62 8.67
N LEU A 71 4.85 -9.83 7.95
CA LEU A 71 4.87 -8.38 8.00
C LEU A 71 4.54 -7.85 9.40
N LEU A 72 3.52 -8.42 10.06
CA LEU A 72 3.07 -8.00 11.38
C LEU A 72 4.11 -8.25 12.50
N ARG A 73 5.04 -9.18 12.29
CA ARG A 73 6.20 -9.42 13.18
C ARG A 73 7.31 -8.38 13.02
N THR A 74 7.26 -7.53 12.00
CA THR A 74 8.23 -6.45 11.76
C THR A 74 7.69 -5.10 12.26
N PRO A 75 8.55 -4.10 12.51
CA PRO A 75 8.09 -2.75 12.83
C PRO A 75 7.57 -2.05 11.57
N LEU A 76 6.27 -2.18 11.31
CA LEU A 76 5.58 -1.46 10.24
C LEU A 76 5.19 -0.05 10.69
N PRO A 77 5.15 0.93 9.76
CA PRO A 77 4.44 2.19 9.98
C PRO A 77 2.99 1.95 10.40
N ALA A 78 2.46 2.79 11.30
CA ALA A 78 1.13 2.60 11.89
C ALA A 78 0.03 2.36 10.85
N THR A 79 -0.06 3.21 9.82
CA THR A 79 -1.03 3.08 8.72
C THR A 79 -0.97 1.73 8.02
N LEU A 80 0.24 1.21 7.77
CA LEU A 80 0.43 -0.07 7.10
C LEU A 80 0.17 -1.26 8.02
N ARG A 81 0.46 -1.13 9.32
CA ARG A 81 0.07 -2.12 10.33
C ARG A 81 -1.45 -2.22 10.43
N ASP A 82 -2.15 -1.08 10.47
CA ASP A 82 -3.61 -1.07 10.53
C ASP A 82 -4.24 -1.70 9.29
N LEU A 83 -3.69 -1.44 8.10
CA LEU A 83 -4.11 -2.11 6.87
C LEU A 83 -3.87 -3.63 6.93
N ALA A 84 -2.70 -4.07 7.38
CA ALA A 84 -2.40 -5.51 7.53
C ALA A 84 -3.37 -6.22 8.49
N LEU A 85 -3.65 -5.59 9.64
CA LEU A 85 -4.61 -6.11 10.61
C LEU A 85 -6.03 -6.15 10.04
N ALA A 86 -6.44 -5.12 9.30
CA ALA A 86 -7.74 -5.08 8.64
C ALA A 86 -7.88 -6.18 7.57
N MET A 87 -6.85 -6.43 6.77
CA MET A 87 -6.84 -7.54 5.82
C MET A 87 -6.99 -8.89 6.53
N GLN A 88 -6.23 -9.12 7.60
CA GLN A 88 -6.28 -10.36 8.37
C GLN A 88 -7.65 -10.59 9.02
N ALA A 89 -8.23 -9.55 9.63
CA ALA A 89 -9.53 -9.63 10.29
C ALA A 89 -10.68 -9.89 9.31
N ARG A 90 -10.60 -9.33 8.10
CA ARG A 90 -11.67 -9.41 7.09
C ARG A 90 -11.49 -10.56 6.11
N GLY A 91 -10.29 -11.13 6.02
CA GLY A 91 -9.97 -12.16 5.04
C GLY A 91 -9.90 -11.63 3.60
N LEU A 92 -9.68 -10.32 3.41
CA LEU A 92 -9.72 -9.65 2.11
C LEU A 92 -8.44 -8.86 1.81
N LYS A 93 -8.08 -8.77 0.52
CA LYS A 93 -7.11 -7.84 -0.04
C LYS A 93 -7.72 -7.01 -1.17
N GLY A 94 -7.15 -5.85 -1.45
CA GLY A 94 -7.59 -4.98 -2.53
C GLY A 94 -6.72 -5.04 -3.78
N GLU A 95 -7.26 -4.60 -4.93
CA GLU A 95 -6.52 -4.44 -6.19
C GLU A 95 -6.74 -3.02 -6.75
N GLN A 96 -5.66 -2.30 -7.03
CA GLN A 96 -5.69 -0.94 -7.58
C GLN A 96 -6.28 -0.92 -9.01
N GLU A 97 -6.18 -2.01 -9.77
CA GLU A 97 -6.78 -2.12 -11.11
C GLU A 97 -8.31 -1.96 -11.12
N GLY A 98 -8.97 -2.21 -9.98
CA GLY A 98 -10.39 -1.93 -9.83
C GLY A 98 -10.72 -0.45 -10.05
N LEU A 99 -9.84 0.47 -9.64
CA LEU A 99 -10.04 1.93 -9.71
C LEU A 99 -10.06 2.45 -11.16
N ARG A 100 -9.39 1.75 -12.09
CA ARG A 100 -9.29 2.17 -13.51
C ARG A 100 -10.49 1.77 -14.37
N SER A 101 -11.45 1.01 -13.83
CA SER A 101 -12.57 0.47 -14.62
C SER A 101 -13.77 1.40 -14.80
N ARG A 102 -13.81 2.58 -14.17
CA ARG A 102 -14.66 3.70 -14.65
C ARG A 102 -13.89 4.51 -15.68
N SER A 103 -13.76 3.95 -16.89
CA SER A 103 -13.59 4.79 -18.07
C SER A 103 -14.79 5.74 -18.15
N ALA A 104 -14.54 6.99 -18.51
CA ALA A 104 -15.52 8.03 -18.74
C ALA A 104 -16.40 7.71 -19.97
N ALA A 105 -17.22 6.66 -19.87
CA ALA A 105 -18.10 6.20 -20.96
C ALA A 105 -19.60 6.29 -20.61
N ASP A 106 -19.97 6.84 -19.45
CA ASP A 106 -21.37 7.00 -19.04
C ASP A 106 -21.85 8.47 -19.03
N THR A 107 -21.19 9.32 -19.81
CA THR A 107 -21.72 10.63 -20.18
C THR A 107 -21.78 10.74 -21.69
N ARG A 108 -22.84 10.18 -22.29
CA ARG A 108 -23.59 10.68 -23.47
C ARG A 108 -24.33 9.54 -24.17
N ALA A 109 -25.64 9.49 -23.99
CA ALA A 109 -26.65 9.54 -25.06
C ALA A 109 -28.01 9.81 -24.41
#